data_AF-A0A958K2I2-F1
#
_entry.id   AF-A0A958K2I2-F1
#
_cell.length_a   1.000
_cell.length_b   1.000
_cell.length_c   1.000
_cell.angle_alpha   90.00
_cell.angle_beta   90.00
_cell.angle_gamma   90.00
#
_symmetry.space_group_name_H-M   'P 1'
#
loop_
_entity.id
_entity.type
_entity.pdbx_description
1 polymer ?
#
loop_
_entity_poly.entity_id
_entity_poly.type
_entity_poly.pdbx_seq_one_letter_code
_entity_poly.pdbx_strand_id
1 'polypeptide(L)' 'MADDFLEELTRATDIILGALGFDGDAAITSLEKVGELYRGTGAYPDGDSFQFEFDFEPSELEMWAFAIIEKALSGQSNE' A
#
# COMPACT_ATOMS: atom_id res chain seq x y z
N MET A 1 -13.29 11.84 12.47
CA MET A 1 -11.82 11.74 12.44
C MET A 1 -11.32 10.44 11.81
N ALA A 2 -12.18 9.46 11.50
CA ALA A 2 -11.78 8.25 10.76
C ALA A 2 -11.75 8.45 9.23
N ASP A 3 -12.59 9.36 8.69
CA ASP A 3 -12.63 9.68 7.25
C ASP A 3 -11.27 10.15 6.69
N ASP A 4 -10.58 11.04 7.38
CA ASP A 4 -9.32 11.64 6.93
C ASP A 4 -8.24 10.57 6.67
N PHE A 5 -8.15 9.58 7.57
CA PHE A 5 -7.20 8.47 7.45
C PHE A 5 -7.56 7.50 6.31
N LEU A 6 -8.86 7.27 6.08
CA LEU A 6 -9.34 6.45 4.96
C LEU A 6 -9.02 7.13 3.61
N GLU A 7 -9.16 8.45 3.54
CA GLU A 7 -8.76 9.23 2.36
C GLU A 7 -7.23 9.17 2.14
N GLU A 8 -6.43 9.33 3.19
CA GLU A 8 -4.97 9.20 3.13
C GLU A 8 -4.54 7.81 2.67
N LEU A 9 -5.14 6.74 3.21
CA LEU A 9 -4.83 5.36 2.84
C LEU A 9 -5.21 5.06 1.39
N THR A 10 -6.37 5.52 0.95
CA THR A 10 -6.81 5.35 -0.43
C THR A 10 -5.82 6.02 -1.38
N ARG A 11 -5.42 7.26 -1.07
CA ARG A 11 -4.44 8.01 -1.86
C ARG A 11 -3.06 7.37 -1.86
N ALA A 12 -2.59 6.90 -0.70
CA ALA A 12 -1.33 6.19 -0.60
C ALA A 12 -1.33 4.91 -1.46
N THR A 13 -2.42 4.16 -1.41
CA THR A 13 -2.58 2.93 -2.18
C THR A 13 -2.57 3.23 -3.68
N ASP A 14 -3.32 4.24 -4.13
CA ASP A 14 -3.37 4.66 -5.53
C ASP A 14 -1.97 5.04 -6.08
N ILE A 15 -1.16 5.74 -5.27
CA ILE A 15 0.23 6.09 -5.64
C ILE A 15 1.07 4.83 -5.85
N ILE A 16 1.04 3.88 -4.91
CA ILE A 16 1.86 2.67 -4.97
C ILE A 16 1.40 1.78 -6.13
N LEU A 17 0.09 1.60 -6.31
CA LEU A 17 -0.48 0.81 -7.39
C LEU A 17 -0.18 1.44 -8.76
N GLY A 18 -0.35 2.75 -8.89
CA GLY A 18 -0.02 3.48 -10.10
C GLY A 18 1.47 3.40 -10.46
N ALA A 19 2.36 3.45 -9.47
CA ALA A 19 3.80 3.26 -9.67
C ALA A 19 4.15 1.85 -10.17
N LEU A 20 3.41 0.83 -9.71
CA LEU A 20 3.56 -0.56 -10.13
C LEU A 20 2.84 -0.89 -11.45
N GLY A 21 2.04 0.05 -11.99
CA GLY A 21 1.23 -0.17 -13.19
C GLY A 21 -0.03 -1.02 -12.92
N PHE A 22 -0.45 -1.13 -11.67
CA PHE A 22 -1.76 -1.67 -11.31
C PHE A 22 -2.78 -0.52 -11.34
N ASP A 23 -3.75 -0.63 -12.24
CA ASP A 23 -4.90 0.27 -12.33
C ASP A 23 -6.12 -0.35 -11.65
N GLY A 24 -6.96 0.49 -11.05
CA GLY A 24 -8.26 0.10 -10.46
C GLY A 24 -8.31 0.16 -8.94
N ASP A 25 -9.47 -0.20 -8.38
CA ASP A 25 -9.79 -0.13 -6.94
C ASP A 25 -9.09 -1.22 -6.09
N ALA A 26 -7.86 -1.60 -6.42
CA ALA A 26 -7.10 -2.52 -5.59
C ALA A 26 -6.72 -1.87 -4.25
N ALA A 27 -6.61 -2.69 -3.21
CA ALA A 27 -6.17 -2.30 -1.88
C ALA A 27 -4.93 -3.09 -1.48
N ILE A 28 -3.98 -2.46 -0.78
CA ILE A 28 -2.81 -3.17 -0.26
C ILE A 28 -3.19 -3.80 1.08
N THR A 29 -3.17 -5.13 1.12
CA THR A 29 -3.57 -5.91 2.30
C THR A 29 -2.37 -6.39 3.11
N SER A 30 -1.17 -6.36 2.54
CA SER A 30 0.07 -6.68 3.25
C SER A 30 1.23 -5.91 2.65
N LEU A 31 2.12 -5.41 3.50
CA LEU A 31 3.34 -4.72 3.12
C LEU A 31 4.46 -5.18 4.04
N GLU A 32 5.58 -5.59 3.46
CA GLU A 32 6.77 -6.00 4.17
C GLU A 32 8.00 -5.34 3.54
N LYS A 33 8.85 -4.76 4.39
CA LYS A 33 10.14 -4.23 3.97
C LYS A 33 11.21 -5.30 4.08
N VAL A 34 11.88 -5.60 2.97
CA VAL A 34 12.96 -6.59 2.89
C VAL A 34 14.25 -5.87 2.49
N GLY A 35 15.04 -5.49 3.50
CA GLY A 35 16.25 -4.70 3.29
C GLY A 35 15.92 -3.29 2.81
N GLU A 36 16.31 -2.98 1.58
CA GLU A 36 16.03 -1.70 0.90
C GLU A 36 14.81 -1.76 -0.02
N LEU A 37 14.24 -2.96 -0.21
CA LEU A 37 13.09 -3.20 -1.09
C LEU A 37 11.79 -3.32 -0.28
N TYR A 38 10.66 -3.04 -0.94
CA TYR A 38 9.33 -3.27 -0.38
C TYR A 38 8.64 -4.37 -1.19
N ARG A 39 7.95 -5.28 -0.52
CA ARG A 39 7.09 -6.27 -1.16
C ARG A 39 5.76 -6.32 -0.45
N GLY A 40 4.72 -6.70 -1.16
CA GLY A 40 3.39 -6.72 -0.59
C GLY A 40 2.41 -7.56 -1.37
N THR A 41 1.19 -7.55 -0.86
CA THR A 41 0.04 -8.18 -1.51
C THR A 41 -1.04 -7.13 -1.65
N GLY A 42 -1.52 -6.95 -2.87
CA GLY A 42 -2.72 -6.21 -3.19
C GLY A 42 -3.89 -7.17 -3.41
N ALA A 43 -5.10 -6.70 -3.15
CA ALA A 43 -6.33 -7.42 -3.43
C ALA A 43 -7.32 -6.49 -4.15
N TYR A 44 -7.90 -7.00 -5.22
CA TYR A 44 -9.00 -6.35 -5.93
C TYR A 44 -10.33 -6.59 -5.21
N PRO A 45 -11.34 -5.72 -5.43
CA PRO A 45 -12.65 -5.85 -4.79
C PRO A 45 -13.41 -7.12 -5.21
N ASP A 46 -13.06 -7.71 -6.35
CA ASP A 46 -13.57 -9.00 -6.82
C ASP A 46 -12.98 -10.21 -6.06
N GLY A 47 -11.93 -9.99 -5.26
CA GLY A 47 -11.28 -11.01 -4.45
C GLY A 47 -10.00 -11.59 -5.05
N ASP A 48 -9.60 -11.20 -6.27
CA ASP A 48 -8.29 -11.56 -6.80
C ASP A 48 -7.17 -10.84 -6.05
N SER A 49 -6.14 -11.59 -5.65
CA SER A 49 -4.95 -11.06 -4.98
C SER A 49 -3.72 -11.15 -5.87
N PHE A 50 -2.88 -10.12 -5.85
CA PHE A 50 -1.62 -10.07 -6.57
C PHE A 50 -0.48 -9.72 -5.62
N GLN A 51 0.70 -10.27 -5.92
CA GLN A 51 1.93 -9.92 -5.21
C GLN A 51 2.65 -8.85 -6.01
N PHE A 52 3.22 -7.88 -5.30
CA PHE A 52 4.04 -6.84 -5.91
C PHE A 52 5.37 -6.71 -5.17
N GLU A 53 6.40 -6.32 -5.91
CA GLU A 53 7.73 -6.03 -5.39
C GLU A 53 8.16 -4.68 -5.97
N PHE A 54 8.61 -3.79 -5.10
CA PHE A 54 9.24 -2.52 -5.45
C PHE A 54 10.74 -2.79 -5.57
N ASP A 55 11.22 -2.93 -6.81
CA ASP A 55 12.62 -3.17 -7.14
C ASP A 55 13.45 -1.88 -7.28
N PHE A 56 12.83 -0.72 -7.06
CA PHE A 56 13.44 0.60 -7.21
C PHE A 56 13.36 1.44 -5.94
N GLU A 57 14.24 2.45 -5.84
CA GLU A 57 14.24 3.40 -4.74
C GLU A 57 12.95 4.24 -4.75
N PRO A 58 12.11 4.17 -3.70
CA PRO A 58 10.89 4.95 -3.64
C PRO A 58 11.20 6.44 -3.50
N SER A 59 10.48 7.24 -4.27
CA SER A 59 10.47 8.70 -4.14
C SER A 59 9.88 9.14 -2.79
N GLU A 60 10.03 10.43 -2.45
CA GLU A 60 9.46 11.01 -1.23
C GLU A 60 7.94 10.77 -1.12
N LEU A 61 7.24 10.76 -2.25
CA LEU A 61 5.80 10.51 -2.31
C LEU A 61 5.47 9.03 -2.01
N GLU A 62 6.24 8.10 -2.57
CA GLU A 62 6.05 6.66 -2.34
C GLU A 62 6.47 6.27 -0.92
N MET A 63 7.53 6.89 -0.38
CA MET A 63 7.91 6.71 1.03
C MET A 63 6.80 7.16 1.98
N TRP A 64 6.16 8.31 1.71
CA TRP A 64 4.99 8.74 2.46
C TRP A 64 3.84 7.72 2.33
N ALA A 65 3.56 7.27 1.10
CA ALA A 65 2.50 6.30 0.86
C ALA A 65 2.73 4.99 1.63
N PHE A 66 3.95 4.43 1.57
CA PHE A 66 4.33 3.25 2.34
C PHE A 66 4.16 3.46 3.85
N ALA A 67 4.51 4.63 4.39
CA ALA A 67 4.31 4.91 5.81
C ALA A 67 2.83 4.93 6.22
N ILE A 68 1.95 5.47 5.37
CA ILE A 68 0.50 5.44 5.61
C ILE A 68 -0.05 4.01 5.55
N ILE A 69 0.34 3.24 4.53
CA ILE A 69 -0.08 1.84 4.36
C ILE A 69 0.43 0.99 5.52
N GLU A 70 1.71 1.10 5.89
CA GLU A 70 2.29 0.39 7.04
C GLU A 70 1.55 0.73 8.33
N LYS A 71 1.23 2.01 8.55
CA LYS A 71 0.45 2.45 9.70
C LYS A 71 -0.97 1.86 9.71
N ALA A 72 -1.62 1.76 8.54
CA ALA A 72 -2.93 1.13 8.42
C ALA A 72 -2.89 -0.36 8.76
N LEU A 73 -1.88 -1.09 8.25
CA LEU A 73 -1.71 -2.52 8.47
C LEU A 73 -1.28 -2.83 9.92
N SER A 74 -0.40 -2.01 10.49
CA SER A 74 0.02 -2.11 11.90
C SER A 74 -1.13 -1.79 12.85
N GLY A 75 -1.99 -0.83 12.47
CA GLY A 75 -3.21 -0.49 13.21
C GLY A 75 -4.26 -1.60 13.26
N GLN A 76 -4.26 -2.55 12.31
CA GLN A 76 -5.14 -3.72 12.32
C GLN A 76 -4.67 -4.83 13.28
N SER A 77 -3.43 -4.78 13.79
CA SER A 77 -2.86 -5.82 14.65
C SER A 77 -3.10 -5.62 16.16
N ASN A 78 -4.01 -4.73 16.55
CA ASN A 78 -4.30 -4.45 17.96
C ASN A 78 -5.81 -4.46 18.25
N GLU A 79 -6.43 -5.63 18.09
CA GLU A 79 -7.71 -6.01 18.69
C GLU A 79 -7.56 -7.28 19.53
#